data_AF-A0ABD5CK55-F1
#
_entry.id   AF-A0ABD5CK55-F1
#
_cell.length_a   1.000
_cell.length_b   1.000
_cell.length_c   1.000
_cell.angle_alpha   90.00
_cell.angle_beta   90.00
_cell.angle_gamma   90.00
#
_symmetry.space_group_name_H-M   'P 1'
#
loop_
_entity.id
_entity.type
_entity.pdbx_description
1 polymer ?
#
loop_
_entity_poly.entity_id
_entity_poly.type
_entity_poly.pdbx_seq_one_letter_code
_entity_poly.pdbx_strand_id
1 'polypeptide(L)'
;MSDADETTRELPLSGSQATGLQTDVAVYLGDCAGDSLLVACEGTSIESAGSMWERALDALAFPSPGGPYPISNRFTVFVHETLPNLRADTNVLATYRIDVVCGRNVAHVQVRGTSSRVASKDVRVCIGDDVVEIARAILRSAA
;
A
#
# COMPACT_ATOMS: atom_id res chain seq x y z
N MET A 1 22.75 -32.31 -52.78
CA MET A 1 22.78 -33.12 -51.55
C MET A 1 23.98 -32.63 -50.75
N SER A 2 23.85 -31.83 -49.70
CA SER A 2 22.71 -31.59 -48.83
C SER A 2 22.71 -30.16 -48.32
N ASP A 3 21.50 -29.63 -48.19
CA ASP A 3 21.16 -28.41 -47.50
C ASP A 3 21.50 -28.50 -46.01
N ALA A 4 22.07 -27.42 -45.47
CA ALA A 4 22.11 -27.16 -44.03
C ALA A 4 21.69 -25.70 -43.84
N ASP A 5 20.38 -25.50 -43.80
CA ASP A 5 19.72 -24.26 -43.41
C ASP A 5 19.75 -24.17 -41.88
N GLU A 6 20.81 -23.56 -41.33
CA GLU A 6 20.90 -23.24 -39.91
C GLU A 6 20.29 -21.85 -39.66
N THR A 7 18.96 -21.80 -39.72
CA THR A 7 18.20 -20.62 -39.33
C THR A 7 18.34 -20.43 -37.81
N THR A 8 19.30 -19.60 -37.41
CA THR A 8 19.45 -19.09 -36.04
C THR A 8 18.19 -18.31 -35.68
N ARG A 9 17.34 -18.91 -34.86
CA ARG A 9 16.18 -18.24 -34.26
C ARG A 9 16.69 -17.23 -33.25
N GLU A 10 16.69 -15.95 -33.64
CA GLU A 10 16.80 -14.86 -32.67
C GLU A 10 15.64 -14.98 -31.69
N LEU A 11 15.96 -15.24 -30.42
CA LEU A 11 15.01 -15.13 -29.32
C LEU A 11 14.60 -13.65 -29.22
N PRO A 12 13.30 -13.32 -29.18
CA PRO A 12 12.90 -11.96 -28.88
C PRO A 12 13.32 -11.63 -27.44
N LEU A 13 14.40 -10.85 -27.31
CA LEU A 13 14.69 -10.01 -26.15
C LEU A 13 13.65 -8.89 -26.09
N SER A 14 12.39 -9.23 -25.78
CA SER A 14 11.36 -8.21 -25.56
C SER A 14 10.26 -8.75 -24.66
N GLY A 15 10.63 -8.99 -23.41
CA GLY A 15 9.72 -8.74 -22.31
C GLY A 15 10.10 -7.38 -21.76
N SER A 16 9.50 -6.31 -22.28
CA SER A 16 9.45 -5.02 -21.59
C SER A 16 8.89 -5.31 -20.20
N GLN A 17 9.75 -5.46 -19.19
CA GLN A 17 9.30 -5.50 -17.81
C GLN A 17 8.64 -4.14 -17.59
N ALA A 18 7.31 -4.13 -17.53
CA ALA A 18 6.59 -2.99 -17.03
C ALA A 18 7.25 -2.64 -15.70
N THR A 19 7.90 -1.48 -15.65
CA THR A 19 8.40 -0.88 -14.43
C THR A 19 7.19 -0.48 -13.61
N GLY A 20 6.53 -1.46 -13.00
CA GLY A 20 5.35 -1.25 -12.17
C GLY A 20 5.77 -0.47 -10.92
N LEU A 21 4.89 0.41 -10.46
CA LEU A 21 5.10 1.10 -9.21
C LEU A 21 4.68 0.16 -8.09
N GLN A 22 5.62 -0.15 -7.19
CA GLN A 22 5.31 -0.94 -6.01
C GLN A 22 4.71 -0.01 -4.94
N THR A 23 3.57 -0.41 -4.39
CA THR A 23 2.88 0.27 -3.29
C THR A 23 2.78 -0.70 -2.11
N ASP A 24 3.50 -0.41 -1.05
CA ASP A 24 3.49 -1.16 0.19
C ASP A 24 2.62 -0.43 1.22
N VAL A 25 1.77 -1.18 1.92
CA VAL A 25 0.89 -0.67 2.97
C VAL A 25 1.13 -1.47 4.24
N ALA A 26 1.30 -0.77 5.36
CA ALA A 26 1.44 -1.41 6.67
C ALA A 26 0.48 -0.75 7.67
N VAL A 27 -0.27 -1.58 8.38
CA VAL A 27 -1.24 -1.16 9.40
C VAL A 27 -0.69 -1.48 10.77
N TYR A 28 -0.55 -0.46 11.62
CA TYR A 28 0.00 -0.55 12.96
C TYR A 28 -1.03 -0.17 14.01
N LEU A 29 -1.05 -0.87 15.14
CA LEU A 29 -1.88 -0.50 16.28
C LEU A 29 -1.25 0.66 17.06
N GLY A 30 -2.08 1.61 17.52
CA GLY A 30 -1.63 2.80 18.24
C GLY A 30 -1.15 3.94 17.34
N ASP A 31 -0.42 4.88 17.93
CA ASP A 31 0.11 6.09 17.27
C ASP A 31 1.61 6.01 16.93
N CYS A 32 2.21 4.83 17.09
CA CYS A 32 3.62 4.58 16.80
C CYS A 32 4.59 5.55 17.54
N ALA A 33 4.21 6.04 18.72
CA ALA A 33 5.04 6.97 19.51
C ALA A 33 5.98 6.27 20.52
N GLY A 34 5.83 4.96 20.74
CA GLY A 34 6.65 4.17 21.66
C GLY A 34 7.73 3.35 20.97
N ASP A 35 8.53 2.64 21.78
CA ASP A 35 9.67 1.84 21.32
C ASP A 35 9.28 0.51 20.64
N SER A 36 7.98 0.18 20.62
CA SER A 36 7.45 -1.03 20.02
C SER A 36 6.29 -0.70 19.11
N LEU A 37 6.36 -1.21 17.89
CA LEU A 37 5.35 -1.04 16.85
C LEU A 37 4.63 -2.38 16.65
N LEU A 38 3.34 -2.41 16.93
CA LEU A 38 2.51 -3.61 16.74
C LEU A 38 1.92 -3.58 15.33
N VAL A 39 2.55 -4.30 14.41
CA VAL A 39 2.02 -4.49 13.05
C VAL A 39 0.80 -5.41 13.11
N ALA A 40 -0.34 -4.93 12.63
CA ALA A 40 -1.55 -5.72 12.45
C ALA A 40 -1.47 -6.54 11.15
N CYS A 41 -1.12 -5.88 10.05
CA CYS A 41 -0.89 -6.53 8.76
C CYS A 41 -0.11 -5.62 7.80
N GLU A 42 0.39 -6.22 6.74
CA GLU A 42 1.05 -5.56 5.61
C GLU A 42 0.45 -6.05 4.30
N GLY A 43 0.58 -5.28 3.24
CA GLY A 43 0.14 -5.64 1.90
C GLY A 43 0.97 -4.93 0.86
N THR A 44 1.11 -5.56 -0.31
CA THR A 44 1.90 -5.02 -1.42
C THR A 44 1.10 -5.14 -2.71
N SER A 45 1.12 -4.09 -3.51
CA SER A 45 0.62 -4.07 -4.88
C SER A 45 1.72 -3.60 -5.83
N ILE A 46 1.78 -4.16 -7.04
CA ILE A 46 2.70 -3.72 -8.10
C ILE A 46 1.84 -3.41 -9.31
N GLU A 47 1.56 -2.12 -9.52
CA GLU A 47 0.63 -1.66 -10.56
C GLU A 47 1.22 -0.50 -11.36
N SER A 48 0.87 -0.43 -12.64
CA SER A 48 1.38 0.61 -13.56
C SER A 48 0.46 1.82 -13.69
N ALA A 49 -0.77 1.72 -13.16
CA ALA A 49 -1.82 2.72 -13.27
C ALA A 49 -2.53 2.97 -11.93
N GLY A 50 -3.48 3.90 -11.93
CA GLY A 50 -4.27 4.28 -10.75
C GLY A 50 -3.67 5.40 -9.92
N SER A 51 -4.45 5.91 -8.97
CA SER A 51 -3.97 6.79 -7.91
C SER A 51 -3.23 5.98 -6.84
N MET A 52 -2.46 6.67 -6.00
CA MET A 52 -1.79 6.06 -4.85
C MET A 52 -2.80 5.38 -3.89
N TRP A 53 -3.98 5.97 -3.72
CA TRP A 53 -5.03 5.43 -2.85
C TRP A 53 -5.67 4.17 -3.41
N GLU A 54 -5.85 4.08 -4.73
CA GLU A 54 -6.33 2.86 -5.40
C GLU A 54 -5.33 1.72 -5.24
N ARG A 55 -4.05 1.96 -5.53
CA ARG A 55 -3.01 0.93 -5.34
C ARG A 55 -2.85 0.51 -3.88
N ALA A 56 -2.98 1.43 -2.93
CA ALA A 56 -2.96 1.11 -1.51
C ALA A 56 -4.17 0.25 -1.11
N LEU A 57 -5.33 0.48 -1.72
CA LEU A 57 -6.51 -0.37 -1.52
C LEU A 57 -6.28 -1.78 -2.06
N ASP A 58 -5.67 -1.90 -3.23
CA ASP A 58 -5.31 -3.19 -3.83
C ASP A 58 -4.28 -3.94 -2.99
N ALA A 59 -3.28 -3.24 -2.45
CA ALA A 59 -2.31 -3.82 -1.52
C ALA A 59 -2.99 -4.43 -0.29
N LEU A 60 -4.04 -3.77 0.23
CA LEU A 60 -4.85 -4.30 1.33
C LEU A 60 -5.95 -5.26 0.88
N ALA A 61 -6.04 -5.69 -0.38
CA ALA A 61 -7.02 -6.71 -0.78
C ALA A 61 -6.71 -8.07 -0.13
N PHE A 62 -5.42 -8.45 -0.09
CA PHE A 62 -4.94 -9.72 0.46
C PHE A 62 -3.75 -9.50 1.41
N PRO A 63 -3.95 -8.83 2.55
CA PRO A 63 -2.85 -8.50 3.45
C PRO A 63 -2.36 -9.73 4.24
N SER A 64 -1.14 -9.63 4.76
CA SER A 64 -0.42 -10.65 5.52
C SER A 64 0.01 -10.12 6.90
N PRO A 65 -0.17 -10.88 7.99
CA PRO A 65 -0.90 -12.14 8.04
C PRO A 65 -2.38 -11.94 7.69
N GLY A 66 -3.03 -13.02 7.23
CA GLY A 66 -4.49 -13.02 7.07
C GLY A 66 -5.18 -12.87 8.43
N GLY A 67 -6.35 -12.22 8.44
CA GLY A 67 -7.11 -11.92 9.66
C GLY A 67 -7.62 -13.15 10.44
N PRO A 68 -8.34 -12.94 11.55
CA PRO A 68 -9.02 -11.70 11.94
C PRO A 68 -8.07 -10.60 12.46
N TYR A 69 -8.43 -9.34 12.22
CA TYR A 69 -7.67 -8.19 12.71
C TYR A 69 -8.30 -7.63 13.99
N PRO A 70 -7.52 -6.99 14.86
CA PRO A 70 -8.04 -6.40 16.09
C PRO A 70 -8.91 -5.17 15.80
N ILE A 71 -9.92 -4.97 16.64
CA ILE A 71 -10.67 -3.72 16.74
C ILE A 71 -9.86 -2.76 17.62
N SER A 72 -9.57 -1.57 17.13
CA SER A 72 -8.86 -0.53 17.87
C SER A 72 -9.48 0.84 17.60
N ASN A 73 -9.51 1.69 18.63
CA ASN A 73 -9.91 3.08 18.49
C ASN A 73 -8.79 3.99 17.96
N ARG A 74 -7.55 3.48 17.88
CA ARG A 74 -6.40 4.22 17.37
C ARG A 74 -5.44 3.28 16.65
N PHE A 75 -5.06 3.66 15.44
CA PHE A 75 -4.11 2.93 14.62
C PHE A 75 -3.48 3.86 13.59
N THR A 76 -2.39 3.41 12.97
CA THR A 76 -1.64 4.18 11.97
C THR A 76 -1.48 3.33 10.72
N VAL A 77 -1.69 3.92 9.55
CA VAL A 77 -1.41 3.28 8.26
C VAL A 77 -0.24 3.99 7.60
N PHE A 78 0.76 3.23 7.16
CA PHE A 78 1.81 3.73 6.29
C PHE A 78 1.58 3.26 4.87
N VAL A 79 1.78 4.16 3.91
CA VAL A 79 1.76 3.85 2.48
C VAL A 79 3.10 4.30 1.90
N HIS A 80 3.80 3.38 1.25
CA HIS A 80 5.10 3.61 0.64
C HIS A 80 5.03 3.30 -0.86
N GLU A 81 5.46 4.25 -1.68
CA GLU A 81 5.59 4.03 -3.12
C GLU A 81 7.07 3.91 -3.47
N THR A 82 7.43 2.81 -4.11
CA THR A 82 8.79 2.53 -4.55
C THR A 82 8.84 2.18 -6.03
N LEU A 83 9.85 2.71 -6.71
CA LEU A 83 10.17 2.28 -8.07
C LEU A 83 11.23 1.16 -7.99
N PRO A 84 10.91 -0.08 -8.37
CA PRO A 84 11.90 -1.15 -8.42
C PRO A 84 12.88 -0.84 -9.56
N ASN A 85 14.14 -0.53 -9.25
CA ASN A 85 15.17 -0.43 -10.27
C ASN A 85 15.81 -1.79 -10.52
N LEU A 86 16.16 -2.06 -11.78
CA LEU A 86 16.92 -3.23 -12.24
C LEU A 86 18.31 -3.36 -11.59
N ARG A 87 18.81 -2.32 -10.89
CA ARG A 87 20.13 -2.27 -10.26
C ARG A 87 20.02 -2.12 -8.75
N ALA A 88 19.37 -3.08 -8.06
CA ALA A 88 19.35 -3.28 -6.61
C ALA A 88 18.97 -2.09 -5.67
N ASP A 89 18.86 -0.88 -6.19
CA ASP A 89 18.56 0.34 -5.46
C ASP A 89 17.06 0.65 -5.60
N THR A 90 16.30 0.37 -4.55
CA THR A 90 14.88 0.72 -4.47
C THR A 90 14.74 2.22 -4.23
N ASN A 91 14.21 2.96 -5.21
CA ASN A 91 13.95 4.39 -5.05
C ASN A 91 12.60 4.59 -4.38
N VAL A 92 12.60 5.07 -3.12
CA VAL A 92 11.38 5.52 -2.44
C VAL A 92 10.93 6.84 -3.06
N LEU A 93 9.75 6.84 -3.68
CA LEU A 93 9.17 8.01 -4.31
C LEU A 93 8.35 8.83 -3.31
N ALA A 94 7.56 8.16 -2.49
CA ALA A 94 6.70 8.80 -1.52
C ALA A 94 6.45 7.91 -0.30
N THR A 95 6.26 8.57 0.85
CA THR A 95 5.81 7.94 2.09
C THR A 95 4.68 8.79 2.66
N TYR A 96 3.58 8.12 3.01
CA TYR A 96 2.45 8.73 3.68
C TYR A 96 2.19 8.02 5.00
N ARG A 97 2.02 8.81 6.05
CA ARG A 97 1.56 8.37 7.36
C ARG A 97 0.13 8.84 7.56
N ILE A 98 -0.76 7.91 7.88
CA ILE A 98 -2.18 8.16 8.11
C ILE A 98 -2.48 7.81 9.55
N ASP A 99 -2.63 8.82 10.40
CA ASP A 99 -3.04 8.65 11.79
C ASP A 99 -4.56 8.56 11.85
N VAL A 100 -5.09 7.53 12.52
CA VAL A 100 -6.53 7.28 12.62
C VAL A 100 -6.97 7.23 14.08
N VAL A 101 -8.01 8.01 14.42
CA VAL A 101 -8.68 7.96 15.71
C VAL A 101 -10.18 7.77 15.51
N CYS A 102 -10.71 6.66 16.01
CA CYS A 102 -12.12 6.30 15.87
C CYS A 102 -12.93 6.71 17.10
N GLY A 103 -14.12 7.26 16.87
CA GLY A 103 -15.10 7.58 17.90
C GLY A 103 -16.49 7.75 17.31
N ARG A 104 -17.53 7.24 18.01
CA ARG A 104 -18.95 7.45 17.65
C ARG A 104 -19.26 7.26 16.15
N ASN A 105 -18.76 6.17 15.54
CA ASN A 105 -19.01 5.78 14.15
C ASN A 105 -18.29 6.65 13.10
N VAL A 106 -17.28 7.39 13.53
CA VAL A 106 -16.43 8.22 12.67
C VAL A 106 -14.98 7.88 12.93
N ALA A 107 -14.20 7.73 11.87
CA ALA A 107 -12.75 7.72 11.89
C ALA A 107 -12.25 9.13 11.51
N HIS A 108 -11.59 9.79 12.45
CA HIS A 108 -10.87 11.03 12.22
C HIS A 108 -9.49 10.70 11.68
N VAL A 109 -9.19 11.19 10.48
CA VAL A 109 -8.00 10.84 9.72
C VAL A 109 -7.10 12.05 9.57
N GLN A 110 -5.81 11.89 9.86
CA GLN A 110 -4.77 12.86 9.57
C GLN A 110 -3.71 12.23 8.66
N VAL A 111 -3.55 12.76 7.46
CA VAL A 111 -2.55 12.30 6.47
C VAL A 111 -1.35 13.24 6.48
N ARG A 112 -0.16 12.67 6.57
CA ARG A 112 1.14 13.37 6.50
C ARG A 112 1.98 12.75 5.41
N GLY A 113 2.25 13.50 4.35
CA GLY A 113 3.15 13.08 3.26
C GLY A 113 4.53 13.75 3.36
N THR A 114 5.46 13.26 2.54
CA THR A 114 6.80 13.85 2.35
C THR A 114 6.77 15.33 1.89
N SER A 115 5.67 15.79 1.29
CA SER A 115 5.48 17.16 0.81
C SER A 115 4.65 18.05 1.76
N SER A 116 4.90 17.99 3.07
CA SER A 116 4.48 18.96 4.12
C SER A 116 2.98 19.27 4.33
N ARG A 117 2.08 18.91 3.42
CA ARG A 117 0.64 19.18 3.57
C ARG A 117 0.01 18.10 4.44
N VAL A 118 -0.47 18.54 5.60
CA VAL A 118 -1.35 17.76 6.45
C VAL A 118 -2.76 17.87 5.90
N ALA A 119 -3.36 16.76 5.49
CA ALA A 119 -4.77 16.69 5.15
C ALA A 119 -5.55 16.03 6.30
N SER A 120 -6.73 16.56 6.61
CA SER A 120 -7.63 15.97 7.60
C SER A 120 -8.98 15.66 6.98
N LYS A 121 -9.54 14.50 7.30
CA LYS A 121 -10.85 14.07 6.80
C LYS A 121 -11.54 13.17 7.81
N ASP A 122 -12.86 13.27 7.87
CA ASP A 122 -13.70 12.35 8.62
C ASP A 122 -14.30 11.31 7.68
N VAL A 123 -14.22 10.03 8.08
CA VAL A 123 -14.74 8.89 7.32
C VAL A 123 -15.74 8.14 8.20
N ARG A 124 -16.93 7.84 7.67
CA ARG A 124 -17.93 7.04 8.39
C ARG A 124 -17.49 5.58 8.45
N VAL A 125 -17.64 4.97 9.62
CA VAL A 125 -17.27 3.57 9.90
C VAL A 125 -18.36 2.91 10.74
N CYS A 126 -18.47 1.59 10.69
CA CYS A 126 -19.39 0.85 11.53
C CYS A 126 -18.75 0.53 12.89
N ILE A 127 -19.60 0.43 13.92
CA ILE A 127 -19.14 -0.06 15.22
C ILE A 127 -18.77 -1.53 15.06
N GLY A 128 -17.54 -1.87 15.44
CA GLY A 128 -17.04 -3.25 15.38
C GLY A 128 -16.19 -3.53 14.15
N ASP A 129 -16.07 -2.60 13.20
CA ASP A 129 -15.12 -2.72 12.10
C ASP A 129 -13.70 -2.86 12.66
N ASP A 130 -12.95 -3.79 12.09
CA ASP A 130 -11.54 -3.96 12.44
C ASP A 130 -10.66 -2.88 11.80
N VAL A 131 -9.40 -2.78 12.24
CA VAL A 131 -8.48 -1.75 11.75
C VAL A 131 -8.24 -1.81 10.23
N VAL A 132 -8.34 -2.98 9.60
CA VAL A 132 -8.13 -3.15 8.16
C VAL A 132 -9.37 -2.78 7.37
N GLU A 133 -10.57 -3.11 7.87
CA GLU A 133 -11.83 -2.65 7.29
C GLU A 133 -11.92 -1.11 7.29
N ILE A 134 -11.55 -0.48 8.40
CA ILE A 134 -11.49 0.97 8.51
C ILE A 134 -10.41 1.56 7.58
N ALA A 135 -9.22 0.97 7.53
CA ALA A 135 -8.16 1.41 6.61
C ALA A 135 -8.63 1.39 5.15
N ARG A 136 -9.27 0.30 4.72
CA ARG A 136 -9.86 0.20 3.37
C ARG A 136 -10.95 1.24 3.13
N ALA A 137 -11.81 1.52 4.11
CA ALA A 137 -12.84 2.55 4.00
C ALA A 137 -12.23 3.96 3.81
N ILE A 138 -11.15 4.26 4.54
CA ILE A 138 -10.41 5.52 4.41
C ILE A 138 -9.82 5.66 3.00
N LEU A 139 -9.10 4.63 2.53
CA LEU A 139 -8.47 4.62 1.21
C LEU A 139 -9.51 4.77 0.09
N ARG A 140 -10.62 4.01 0.15
CA ARG A 140 -11.74 4.15 -0.81
C ARG A 140 -12.33 5.56 -0.85
N SER A 141 -12.32 6.27 0.28
CA SER A 141 -12.85 7.64 0.32
C SER A 141 -11.92 8.66 -0.36
N ALA A 142 -10.64 8.31 -0.50
CA ALA A 142 -9.59 9.19 -1.03
C ALA A 142 -9.23 8.87 -2.50
N ALA A 143 -9.56 7.66 -2.96
CA ALA A 143 -9.47 7.22 -4.36
C ALA A 143 -10.38 8.02 -5.30
#